data_AF-A0A7S2SY51-F1
#
_entry.id   AF-A0A7S2SY51-F1
#
_cell.length_a   1.000
_cell.length_b   1.000
_cell.length_c   1.000
_cell.angle_alpha   90.00
_cell.angle_beta   90.00
_cell.angle_gamma   90.00
#
_symmetry.space_group_name_H-M   'P 1'
#
loop_
_entity.id
_entity.type
_entity.pdbx_description
1 polymer ?
#
loop_
_entity_poly.entity_id
_entity_poly.type
_entity_poly.pdbx_seq_one_letter_code
_entity_poly.pdbx_strand_id
1 'polypeptide(L)'
;ERRRAEGRDALEVVPDYDPIAFALTCGAFLEAVVTANPEWKKKGLALRTDLTRERLFEQMPCFSLGWFQWVLRSFKRRKGAPKELRYGEYYDHLYDSDLMFLAAFQGSKKVMKWLVSQGIPLKIKRKYSESGDNEVVAVGGAAAGGHIAVLEWLRSK
;
A
#
# COMPACT_ATOMS: atom_id res chain seq x y z
N GLU A 1 41.32 6.18 -9.01
CA GLU A 1 40.32 6.98 -8.26
C GLU A 1 38.91 6.57 -8.68
N ARG A 2 38.08 6.07 -7.75
CA ARG A 2 36.66 5.82 -8.05
C ARG A 2 35.94 7.16 -7.93
N ARG A 3 35.39 7.66 -9.04
CA ARG A 3 34.47 8.80 -9.04
C ARG A 3 33.32 8.50 -8.08
N ARG A 4 33.21 9.26 -6.99
CA ARG A 4 32.00 9.29 -6.16
C ARG A 4 30.87 9.76 -7.08
N ALA A 5 29.85 8.93 -7.27
CA ALA A 5 28.60 9.39 -7.83
C ALA A 5 28.09 10.50 -6.91
N GLU A 6 27.81 11.67 -7.47
CA GLU A 6 27.14 12.76 -6.77
C GLU A 6 25.88 12.19 -6.12
N GLY A 7 25.82 12.27 -4.79
CA GLY A 7 24.73 11.70 -4.01
C GLY A 7 23.46 12.47 -4.33
N ARG A 8 22.57 11.87 -5.11
CA ARG A 8 21.17 12.28 -5.13
C ARG A 8 20.62 12.15 -3.72
N ASP A 9 19.81 13.12 -3.30
CA ASP A 9 19.15 13.07 -2.01
C ASP A 9 18.39 11.74 -1.91
N ALA A 10 18.61 10.99 -0.83
CA ALA A 10 17.95 9.71 -0.62
C ALA A 10 16.41 9.87 -0.66
N LEU A 11 15.90 11.06 -0.34
CA LEU A 11 14.50 11.42 -0.45
C LEU A 11 13.98 11.51 -1.90
N GLU A 12 14.82 11.86 -2.88
CA GLU A 12 14.41 11.89 -4.30
C GLU A 12 14.30 10.48 -4.91
N VAL A 13 14.94 9.49 -4.30
CA VAL A 13 15.00 8.11 -4.81
C VAL A 13 13.90 7.24 -4.20
N VAL A 14 13.34 7.64 -3.05
CA VAL A 14 12.29 6.90 -2.34
C VAL A 14 10.92 7.45 -2.76
N PRO A 15 10.01 6.64 -3.34
CA PRO A 15 8.65 7.09 -3.66
C PRO A 15 7.96 7.67 -2.42
N ASP A 16 7.15 8.73 -2.56
CA ASP A 16 6.59 9.52 -1.46
C ASP A 16 5.88 8.74 -0.33
N TYR A 17 5.44 7.51 -0.60
CA TYR A 17 4.74 6.64 0.35
C TYR A 17 5.64 5.60 1.05
N ASP A 18 6.86 5.40 0.56
CA ASP A 18 7.86 4.49 1.11
C ASP A 18 8.76 5.10 2.24
N PRO A 19 8.83 6.43 2.53
CA PRO A 19 9.74 6.96 3.56
C PRO A 19 9.39 6.50 4.96
N ILE A 20 8.12 6.26 5.27
CA ILE A 20 7.69 5.74 6.58
C ILE A 20 8.16 4.30 6.74
N ALA A 21 7.96 3.45 5.72
CA ALA A 21 8.42 2.07 5.76
C ALA A 21 9.94 2.02 5.95
N PHE A 22 10.68 2.88 5.25
CA PHE A 22 12.12 2.96 5.38
C PHE A 22 12.56 3.51 6.75
N ALA A 23 11.96 4.60 7.23
CA ALA A 23 12.26 5.19 8.53
C ALA A 23 11.93 4.27 9.72
N LEU A 24 10.86 3.47 9.63
CA LEU A 24 10.51 2.47 10.65
C LEU A 24 11.53 1.31 10.73
N THR A 25 12.28 1.07 9.66
CA THR A 25 13.29 0.00 9.60
C THR A 25 14.72 0.51 9.78
N CYS A 26 14.95 1.83 9.73
CA CYS A 26 16.27 2.44 9.79
C CYS A 26 16.29 3.75 10.61
N GLY A 27 16.79 3.68 11.85
CA GLY A 27 16.92 4.84 12.73
C GLY A 27 17.85 5.94 12.20
N ALA A 28 18.96 5.56 11.54
CA ALA A 28 19.87 6.53 10.93
C ALA A 28 19.22 7.32 9.78
N PHE A 29 18.35 6.67 9.00
CA PHE A 29 17.59 7.35 7.96
C PHE A 29 16.54 8.28 8.56
N LEU A 30 15.83 7.82 9.60
CA LEU A 30 14.91 8.66 10.34
C LEU A 30 15.59 9.95 10.83
N GLU A 31 16.78 9.84 11.42
CA GLU A 31 17.56 11.00 11.86
C GLU A 31 17.98 11.91 10.69
N ALA A 32 18.42 11.32 9.57
CA ALA A 32 18.80 12.09 8.38
C ALA A 32 17.60 12.87 7.79
N VAL A 33 16.44 12.23 7.68
CA VAL A 33 15.20 12.84 7.17
C VAL A 33 14.73 13.99 8.07
N VAL A 34 14.77 13.79 9.39
CA VAL A 34 14.44 14.84 10.37
C VAL A 34 15.42 16.01 10.31
N THR A 35 16.71 15.74 10.03
CA THR A 35 17.75 16.77 9.91
C THR A 35 17.61 17.58 8.63
N ALA A 36 17.27 16.93 7.51
CA ALA A 36 17.06 17.58 6.22
C ALA A 36 15.80 18.48 6.20
N ASN A 37 14.81 18.20 7.06
CA ASN A 37 13.55 18.94 7.10
C ASN A 37 13.27 19.54 8.50
N PRO A 38 13.98 20.63 8.88
CA PRO A 38 13.88 21.22 10.22
C PRO A 38 12.48 21.79 10.55
N GLU A 39 11.69 22.15 9.53
CA GLU A 39 10.30 22.59 9.70
C GLU A 39 9.37 21.46 10.19
N TRP A 40 9.77 20.19 10.05
CA TRP A 40 9.00 19.04 10.53
C TRP A 40 9.04 18.93 12.06
N LYS A 41 10.12 19.40 12.71
CA LYS A 41 10.20 19.50 14.18
C LYS A 41 9.21 20.53 14.75
N LYS A 42 8.92 21.62 14.02
CA LYS A 42 8.08 22.73 14.50
C LYS A 42 6.57 22.47 14.39
N LYS A 43 6.13 21.74 13.36
CA LYS A 43 4.69 21.54 13.08
C LYS A 43 4.11 20.25 13.63
N GLY A 44 4.90 19.41 14.31
CA GLY A 44 4.42 18.10 14.78
C GLY A 44 3.95 17.20 13.62
N LEU A 45 4.44 17.44 12.40
CA LEU A 45 4.21 16.58 11.25
C LEU A 45 5.14 15.39 11.38
N ALA A 46 4.68 14.45 12.21
CA ALA A 46 5.18 13.09 12.26
C ALA A 46 5.32 12.56 10.83
N LEU A 47 6.26 11.65 10.62
CA LEU A 47 6.24 10.69 9.51
C LEU A 47 4.84 10.07 9.44
N ARG A 48 3.92 10.74 8.75
CA ARG A 48 2.51 10.43 8.73
C ARG A 48 2.10 10.54 7.28
N THR A 49 1.75 9.40 6.72
CA THR A 49 1.11 9.36 5.42
C THR A 49 -0.32 9.83 5.65
N ASP A 50 -0.69 10.93 5.02
CA ASP A 50 -2.08 11.36 4.96
C ASP A 50 -2.83 10.37 4.06
N LEU A 51 -3.51 9.42 4.70
CA LEU A 51 -4.34 8.41 4.05
C LEU A 51 -5.83 8.80 4.13
N THR A 52 -6.15 10.09 4.26
CA THR A 52 -7.54 10.53 4.14
C THR A 52 -8.10 10.16 2.77
N ARG A 53 -9.41 9.88 2.72
CA ARG A 53 -10.07 9.47 1.47
C ARG A 53 -9.81 10.49 0.36
N GLU A 54 -9.94 11.78 0.65
CA GLU A 54 -9.69 12.87 -0.29
C GLU A 54 -8.27 12.82 -0.86
N ARG A 55 -7.25 12.75 -0.01
CA ARG A 55 -5.85 12.63 -0.46
C ARG A 55 -5.57 11.38 -1.27
N LEU A 56 -6.14 10.24 -0.90
CA LEU A 56 -5.96 8.99 -1.63
C LEU A 56 -6.52 9.04 -3.06
N PHE A 57 -7.57 9.84 -3.29
CA PHE A 57 -8.13 10.05 -4.63
C PHE A 57 -7.41 11.15 -5.41
N GLU A 58 -6.88 12.18 -4.74
CA GLU A 58 -6.06 13.23 -5.38
C GLU A 58 -4.68 12.71 -5.78
N GLN A 59 -4.06 11.94 -4.90
CA GLN A 59 -2.72 11.38 -5.03
C GLN A 59 -2.80 9.90 -4.75
N MET A 60 -3.00 9.13 -5.82
CA MET A 60 -3.12 7.70 -5.71
C MET A 60 -1.79 7.11 -5.22
N PRO A 61 -1.78 6.40 -4.07
CA PRO A 61 -0.54 5.87 -3.55
C PRO A 61 0.04 4.83 -4.51
N CYS A 62 1.33 4.97 -4.79
CA CYS A 62 2.07 4.08 -5.67
C CYS A 62 3.13 3.31 -4.88
N PHE A 63 2.70 2.25 -4.20
CA PHE A 63 3.61 1.40 -3.44
C PHE A 63 4.41 0.47 -4.34
N SER A 64 5.70 0.34 -4.05
CA SER A 64 6.61 -0.55 -4.77
C SER A 64 6.32 -2.03 -4.48
N LEU A 65 6.75 -2.95 -5.34
CA LEU A 65 6.67 -4.39 -5.05
C LEU A 65 7.42 -4.75 -3.75
N GLY A 66 8.52 -4.04 -3.46
CA GLY A 66 9.29 -4.21 -2.23
C GLY A 66 8.45 -3.88 -0.99
N TRP A 67 7.62 -2.84 -1.05
CA TRP A 67 6.70 -2.49 0.02
C TRP A 67 5.70 -3.63 0.30
N PHE A 68 5.06 -4.18 -0.73
CA PHE A 68 4.14 -5.33 -0.57
C PHE A 68 4.84 -6.57 0.00
N GLN A 69 6.08 -6.82 -0.44
CA GLN A 69 6.91 -7.91 0.08
C GLN A 69 7.23 -7.72 1.55
N TRP A 70 7.60 -6.51 1.96
CA TRP A 70 7.86 -6.16 3.34
C TRP A 70 6.60 -6.32 4.20
N VAL A 71 5.46 -5.72 3.80
CA VAL A 71 4.20 -5.82 4.56
C VAL A 71 3.78 -7.27 4.75
N LEU A 72 3.80 -8.08 3.69
CA LEU A 72 3.39 -9.48 3.78
C LEU A 72 4.27 -10.32 4.73
N ARG A 73 5.55 -9.95 4.88
CA ARG A 73 6.51 -10.64 5.76
C ARG A 73 6.46 -10.13 7.20
N SER A 74 6.24 -8.83 7.38
CA SER A 74 6.37 -8.15 8.67
C SER A 74 5.10 -8.25 9.52
N PHE A 75 3.93 -8.39 8.90
CA PHE A 75 2.66 -8.35 9.60
C PHE A 75 1.99 -9.73 9.67
N LYS A 76 1.24 -9.96 10.74
CA LYS A 76 0.46 -11.18 10.91
C LYS A 76 -0.59 -11.27 9.81
N ARG A 77 -0.59 -12.36 9.05
CA ARG A 77 -1.50 -12.59 7.92
C ARG A 77 -2.71 -13.42 8.33
N ARG A 78 -3.91 -13.01 7.92
CA ARG A 78 -5.14 -13.82 7.92
C ARG A 78 -5.64 -14.07 6.51
N LYS A 79 -5.99 -15.32 6.21
CA LYS A 79 -6.47 -15.71 4.89
C LYS A 79 -7.87 -15.13 4.62
N GLY A 80 -8.14 -14.78 3.36
CA GLY A 80 -9.44 -14.30 2.91
C GLY A 80 -9.72 -12.84 3.24
N ALA A 81 -10.95 -12.55 3.65
CA ALA A 81 -11.45 -11.20 3.96
C ALA A 81 -12.04 -11.15 5.38
N PRO A 82 -12.12 -9.97 6.01
CA PRO A 82 -12.84 -9.81 7.27
C PRO A 82 -14.33 -10.16 7.08
N LYS A 83 -14.93 -10.78 8.11
CA LYS A 83 -16.36 -11.13 8.10
C LYS A 83 -17.26 -9.91 8.31
N GLU A 84 -16.73 -8.90 9.00
CA GLU A 84 -17.43 -7.69 9.39
C GLU A 84 -16.72 -6.45 8.84
N LEU A 85 -17.45 -5.35 8.75
CA LEU A 85 -16.90 -4.07 8.33
C LEU A 85 -16.01 -3.51 9.45
N ARG A 86 -14.80 -3.10 9.08
CA ARG A 86 -13.77 -2.59 10.00
C ARG A 86 -13.75 -1.07 9.91
N TYR A 87 -14.69 -0.40 10.57
CA TYR A 87 -14.87 1.06 10.51
C TYR A 87 -13.79 1.79 11.32
N GLY A 88 -12.57 1.88 10.78
CA GLY A 88 -11.46 2.61 11.43
C GLY A 88 -10.88 1.93 12.67
N GLU A 89 -11.40 0.77 13.05
CA GLU A 89 -10.83 -0.07 14.09
C GLU A 89 -9.44 -0.57 13.72
N TYR A 90 -8.54 -0.56 14.71
CA TYR A 90 -7.19 -1.06 14.58
C TYR A 90 -7.15 -2.59 14.72
N TYR A 91 -6.34 -3.24 13.88
CA TYR A 91 -6.12 -4.68 13.90
C TYR A 91 -4.61 -4.99 13.89
N ASP A 92 -4.21 -6.00 14.67
CA ASP A 92 -2.83 -6.51 14.75
C ASP A 92 -2.42 -7.37 13.55
N HIS A 93 -3.28 -7.47 12.53
CA HIS A 93 -3.12 -8.35 11.39
C HIS A 93 -3.72 -7.75 10.12
N LEU A 94 -3.23 -8.22 8.97
CA LEU A 94 -3.78 -7.92 7.65
C LEU A 94 -4.52 -9.13 7.08
N TYR A 95 -5.56 -8.86 6.30
CA TYR A 95 -6.23 -9.87 5.50
C TYR A 95 -5.64 -9.93 4.09
N ASP A 96 -5.70 -11.10 3.46
CA ASP A 96 -5.41 -11.28 2.03
C ASP A 96 -6.15 -10.26 1.15
N SER A 97 -7.40 -9.93 1.51
CA SER A 97 -8.20 -8.91 0.82
C SER A 97 -7.55 -7.53 0.86
N ASP A 98 -6.83 -7.17 1.92
CA ASP A 98 -6.33 -5.80 2.09
C ASP A 98 -5.22 -5.49 1.08
N LEU A 99 -4.27 -6.43 0.94
CA LEU A 99 -3.20 -6.30 -0.05
C LEU A 99 -3.71 -6.46 -1.49
N MET A 100 -4.67 -7.37 -1.73
CA MET A 100 -5.23 -7.53 -3.07
C MET A 100 -6.04 -6.29 -3.50
N PHE A 101 -6.82 -5.71 -2.58
CA PHE A 101 -7.54 -4.45 -2.83
C PHE A 101 -6.56 -3.35 -3.19
N LEU A 102 -5.53 -3.13 -2.36
CA LEU A 102 -4.57 -2.05 -2.56
C LEU A 102 -3.79 -2.22 -3.87
N ALA A 103 -3.35 -3.43 -4.19
CA ALA A 103 -2.65 -3.73 -5.44
C ALA A 103 -3.52 -3.46 -6.67
N ALA A 104 -4.82 -3.78 -6.60
CA ALA A 104 -5.77 -3.49 -7.67
C ALA A 104 -6.11 -2.00 -7.75
N PHE A 105 -6.27 -1.35 -6.60
CA PHE A 105 -6.55 0.07 -6.46
C PHE A 105 -5.46 0.95 -7.04
N GLN A 106 -4.18 0.56 -6.92
CA GLN A 106 -3.07 1.24 -7.61
C GLN A 106 -2.78 0.70 -9.02
N GLY A 107 -3.59 -0.26 -9.51
CA GLY A 107 -3.50 -0.76 -10.88
C GLY A 107 -2.33 -1.71 -11.16
N SER A 108 -1.68 -2.24 -10.12
CA SER A 108 -0.43 -2.98 -10.27
C SER A 108 -0.66 -4.47 -10.54
N LYS A 109 -0.87 -4.82 -11.82
CA LYS A 109 -0.93 -6.23 -12.27
C LYS A 109 0.29 -7.05 -11.84
N LYS A 110 1.46 -6.41 -11.75
CA LYS A 110 2.71 -7.04 -11.30
C LYS A 110 2.58 -7.52 -9.85
N VAL A 111 2.13 -6.63 -8.95
CA VAL A 111 1.93 -6.97 -7.54
C VAL A 111 0.81 -8.00 -7.40
N MET A 112 -0.31 -7.83 -8.10
CA MET A 112 -1.43 -8.80 -8.04
C MET A 112 -0.99 -10.22 -8.42
N LYS A 113 -0.23 -10.37 -9.52
CA LYS A 113 0.35 -11.67 -9.92
C LYS A 113 1.31 -12.22 -8.87
N TRP A 114 2.13 -11.36 -8.28
CA TRP A 114 3.03 -11.77 -7.21
C TRP A 114 2.24 -12.25 -5.98
N LEU A 115 1.21 -11.53 -5.52
CA LEU A 115 0.35 -11.95 -4.41
C LEU A 115 -0.27 -13.34 -4.67
N VAL A 116 -0.76 -13.57 -5.89
CA VAL A 116 -1.28 -14.90 -6.30
C VAL A 116 -0.22 -15.99 -6.17
N SER A 117 1.03 -15.72 -6.56
CA SER A 117 2.14 -16.67 -6.36
C SER A 117 2.46 -16.97 -4.89
N GLN A 118 2.09 -16.07 -3.97
CA GLN A 118 2.22 -16.26 -2.51
C GLN A 118 1.00 -16.98 -1.89
N GLY A 119 0.12 -17.54 -2.73
CA GLY A 119 -1.09 -18.25 -2.29
C GLY A 119 -2.22 -17.33 -1.83
N ILE A 120 -2.24 -16.06 -2.27
CA ILE A 120 -3.37 -15.14 -2.06
C ILE A 120 -4.33 -15.28 -3.23
N PRO A 121 -5.59 -15.73 -3.03
CA PRO A 121 -6.54 -15.90 -4.13
C PRO A 121 -6.84 -14.56 -4.84
N LEU A 122 -7.04 -14.59 -6.15
CA LEU A 122 -7.44 -13.41 -6.92
C LEU A 122 -8.92 -13.04 -6.68
N LYS A 123 -9.78 -14.06 -6.56
CA LYS A 123 -11.24 -13.92 -6.43
C LYS A 123 -11.68 -13.91 -4.95
N ILE A 124 -11.08 -13.04 -4.14
CA ILE A 124 -11.48 -12.86 -2.73
C ILE A 124 -12.75 -12.04 -2.70
N LYS A 125 -13.76 -12.56 -2.02
CA LYS A 125 -15.03 -11.86 -1.78
C LYS A 125 -14.99 -11.16 -0.44
N ARG A 126 -15.48 -9.92 -0.38
CA ARG A 126 -15.61 -9.14 0.85
C ARG A 126 -16.99 -8.51 0.91
N LYS A 127 -17.54 -8.43 2.12
CA LYS A 127 -18.77 -7.70 2.41
C LYS A 127 -18.45 -6.20 2.46
N TYR A 128 -19.11 -5.40 1.62
CA TYR A 128 -18.96 -3.94 1.58
C TYR A 128 -20.14 -3.18 2.18
N SER A 129 -21.30 -3.84 2.32
CA SER A 129 -22.50 -3.29 2.94
C SER A 129 -23.26 -4.37 3.72
N GLU A 130 -24.14 -3.95 4.62
CA GLU A 130 -25.05 -4.87 5.31
C GLU A 130 -26.05 -5.55 4.39
N SER A 131 -26.33 -4.94 3.22
CA SER A 131 -27.30 -5.39 2.22
C SER A 131 -26.88 -6.62 1.39
N GLY A 132 -25.72 -7.23 1.66
CA GLY A 132 -25.50 -8.65 1.36
C GLY A 132 -24.72 -9.01 0.09
N ASP A 133 -24.38 -8.05 -0.77
CA ASP A 133 -23.61 -8.36 -1.97
C ASP A 133 -22.11 -8.44 -1.68
N ASN A 134 -21.58 -9.66 -1.81
CA ASN A 134 -20.16 -9.94 -1.68
C ASN A 134 -19.44 -9.62 -3.00
N GLU A 135 -18.76 -8.48 -3.05
CA GLU A 135 -17.99 -8.05 -4.22
C GLU A 135 -16.60 -8.69 -4.23
N VAL A 136 -16.08 -8.97 -5.43
CA VAL A 136 -14.68 -9.38 -5.63
C VAL A 136 -13.78 -8.19 -5.39
N VAL A 137 -12.95 -8.28 -4.36
CA VAL A 137 -12.11 -7.19 -3.85
C VAL A 137 -11.20 -6.59 -4.92
N ALA A 138 -10.63 -7.43 -5.78
CA ALA A 138 -9.76 -6.98 -6.87
C ALA A 138 -10.52 -6.14 -7.92
N VAL A 139 -11.80 -6.45 -8.16
CA VAL A 139 -12.64 -5.70 -9.10
C VAL A 139 -12.99 -4.34 -8.51
N GLY A 140 -13.51 -4.33 -7.27
CA GLY A 140 -13.84 -3.08 -6.57
C GLY A 140 -12.64 -2.15 -6.39
N GLY A 141 -11.47 -2.71 -6.06
CA GLY A 141 -10.22 -1.94 -5.98
C GLY A 141 -9.85 -1.30 -7.33
N ALA A 142 -9.78 -2.10 -8.40
CA ALA A 142 -9.44 -1.59 -9.73
C ALA A 142 -10.46 -0.55 -10.25
N ALA A 143 -11.75 -0.72 -9.96
CA ALA A 143 -12.78 0.26 -10.31
C ALA A 143 -12.61 1.57 -9.54
N ALA A 144 -12.39 1.49 -8.22
CA ALA A 144 -12.16 2.66 -7.39
C ALA A 144 -10.89 3.43 -7.79
N GLY A 145 -9.85 2.74 -8.27
CA GLY A 145 -8.62 3.36 -8.80
C GLY A 145 -8.70 3.79 -10.27
N GLY A 146 -9.82 3.58 -10.96
CA GLY A 146 -9.97 3.94 -12.37
C GLY A 146 -9.13 3.10 -13.34
N HIS A 147 -8.74 1.88 -12.96
CA HIS A 147 -7.81 1.05 -13.74
C HIS A 147 -8.52 0.10 -14.71
N ILE A 148 -9.00 0.65 -15.84
CA ILE A 148 -9.70 -0.10 -16.90
C ILE A 148 -8.89 -1.32 -17.38
N ALA A 149 -7.59 -1.15 -17.64
CA ALA A 149 -6.73 -2.23 -18.12
C ALA A 149 -6.55 -3.38 -17.09
N VAL A 150 -6.79 -3.12 -15.80
CA VAL A 150 -6.84 -4.15 -14.76
C VAL A 150 -8.21 -4.82 -14.75
N LEU A 151 -9.29 -4.05 -14.87
CA LEU A 151 -10.65 -4.59 -14.97
C LEU A 151 -10.83 -5.53 -16.17
N GLU A 152 -10.32 -5.15 -17.35
CA GLU A 152 -10.35 -6.01 -18.53
C GLU A 152 -9.57 -7.31 -18.34
N TRP A 153 -8.41 -7.21 -17.69
CA TRP A 153 -7.61 -8.38 -17.33
C TRP A 153 -8.31 -9.27 -16.31
N LEU A 154 -8.97 -8.69 -15.30
CA LEU A 154 -9.74 -9.43 -14.30
C LEU A 154 -10.96 -10.12 -14.91
N ARG A 155 -11.63 -9.49 -15.89
CA ARG A 155 -12.74 -10.08 -16.64
C ARG A 155 -12.32 -11.32 -17.42
N SER A 156 -11.05 -11.42 -17.82
CA SER A 156 -10.51 -12.58 -18.53
C SER A 156 -9.95 -13.68 -17.60
N LYS A 157 -10.28 -13.67 -16.29
CA LYS A 157 -9.73 -14.59 -15.27
C LYS A 157 -10.78 -15.41 -14.54
#